data_AF-A0A6J7CBW2-F1
#
_entry.id   AF-A0A6J7CBW2-F1
#
_cell.length_a   1.000
_cell.length_b   1.000
_cell.length_c   1.000
_cell.angle_alpha   90.00
_cell.angle_beta   90.00
_cell.angle_gamma   90.00
#
_symmetry.space_group_name_H-M   'P 1'
#
loop_
_entity.id
_entity.type
_entity.pdbx_description
1 polymer ?
#
loop_
_entity_poly.entity_id
_entity_poly.type
_entity_poly.pdbx_seq_one_letter_code
_entity_poly.pdbx_strand_id
1 'polypeptide(L)' 'MKSSEEIRKDIERDKILTAAEAVEYGIIDQVLASRKAKPAK' A
#
# COMPACT_ATOMS: atom_id res chain seq x y z
N MET A 1 -3.10 -2.72 15.39
CA MET A 1 -4.19 -1.86 14.91
C MET A 1 -3.76 -0.43 15.20
N LYS A 2 -3.49 0.36 14.16
CA LYS A 2 -3.04 1.76 14.35
C LYS A 2 -4.20 2.57 14.93
N SER A 3 -3.91 3.42 15.91
CA SER A 3 -4.92 4.27 16.53
C SER A 3 -5.36 5.37 15.57
N SER A 4 -6.61 5.84 15.70
CA SER A 4 -7.16 6.91 14.87
C SER A 4 -6.36 8.22 14.93
N GLU A 5 -5.64 8.47 16.01
CA GLU A 5 -4.72 9.61 16.15
C GLU A 5 -3.47 9.48 15.28
N GLU A 6 -2.91 8.28 15.12
CA GLU A 6 -1.78 8.05 14.21
C GLU A 6 -2.21 8.21 12.75
N ILE A 7 -3.41 7.72 12.39
CA ILE A 7 -3.97 7.90 11.06
C ILE A 7 -4.19 9.39 10.77
N ARG A 8 -4.74 10.15 11.73
CA ARG A 8 -4.94 11.60 11.59
C ARG A 8 -3.64 12.36 11.35
N LYS A 9 -2.57 11.99 12.06
CA LYS A 9 -1.25 12.60 11.86
C LYS A 9 -0.64 12.23 10.52
N ASP A 10 -0.86 10.99 10.08
CA ASP A 10 -0.38 10.48 8.78
C ASP A 10 -1.09 11.11 7.57
N ILE A 11 -2.34 11.59 7.72
CA ILE A 11 -3.10 12.28 6.65
C ILE A 11 -2.97 13.81 6.67
N GLU A 12 -2.40 14.41 7.72
CA GLU A 12 -2.20 15.87 7.84
C GLU A 12 -1.19 16.40 6.80
N ARG A 13 -0.25 15.54 6.41
CA ARG A 13 0.73 15.79 5.35
C ARG A 13 0.60 14.71 4.30
N ASP A 14 0.89 15.03 3.04
CA ASP A 14 0.96 14.04 1.98
C ASP A 14 1.91 12.90 2.36
N LYS A 15 1.33 11.72 2.61
CA LYS A 15 2.05 10.49 2.90
C LYS A 15 1.86 9.53 1.74
N ILE A 16 2.85 9.48 0.87
CA ILE A 16 2.90 8.56 -0.26
C ILE A 16 3.41 7.22 0.28
N LEU A 17 2.54 6.21 0.23
CA LEU A 17 2.86 4.86 0.67
C LEU A 17 3.29 4.01 -0.53
N THR A 18 4.26 3.12 -0.33
CA THR A 18 4.50 2.05 -1.30
C THR A 18 3.34 1.05 -1.31
N ALA A 19 3.26 0.24 -2.36
CA ALA A 19 2.19 -0.75 -2.49
C ALA A 19 2.18 -1.75 -1.32
N ALA A 20 3.36 -2.14 -0.80
CA ALA A 20 3.47 -3.03 0.35
C ALA A 20 2.96 -2.36 1.64
N GLU A 21 3.33 -1.10 1.86
CA GLU A 21 2.87 -0.33 3.02
C GLU A 21 1.37 -0.10 3.00
N ALA A 22 0.77 0.10 1.82
CA ALA A 22 -0.67 0.25 1.68
C ALA A 22 -1.45 -1.02 2.08
N VAL A 23 -0.87 -2.21 1.88
CA VAL A 23 -1.44 -3.48 2.38
C VAL A 23 -1.33 -3.56 3.89
N GLU A 24 -0.17 -3.27 4.47
CA GLU A 24 0.01 -3.28 5.93
C GLU A 24 -0.83 -2.22 6.65
N TYR A 25 -1.12 -1.12 5.97
CA TYR A 25 -2.03 -0.10 6.49
C TYR A 25 -3.51 -0.54 6.42
N GLY A 26 -3.82 -1.58 5.64
CA GLY A 26 -5.19 -2.04 5.40
C GLY A 26 -5.96 -1.15 4.43
N ILE A 27 -5.26 -0.36 3.60
CA ILE A 27 -5.87 0.50 2.58
C ILE A 27 -6.24 -0.33 1.34
N ILE A 28 -5.47 -1.39 1.04
CA ILE A 28 -5.70 -2.32 -0.07
C ILE A 28 -5.47 -3.77 0.39
N ASP A 29 -6.16 -4.73 -0.23
CA ASP A 29 -6.05 -6.14 0.17
C ASP A 29 -4.85 -6.87 -0.44
N GLN A 30 -4.51 -6.62 -1.71
CA GLN A 30 -3.40 -7.29 -2.40
C GLN A 30 -2.74 -6.40 -3.46
N VAL A 31 -1.42 -6.51 -3.60
CA VAL A 31 -0.64 -5.88 -4.68
C VAL A 31 -0.52 -6.86 -5.84
N LEU A 32 -1.08 -6.49 -7.00
CA LEU A 32 -0.96 -7.30 -8.21
C LEU A 32 0.43 -7.13 -8.83
N ALA A 33 1.18 -8.23 -8.94
CA ALA A 33 2.40 -8.27 -9.73
C ALA A 33 2.08 -8.20 -11.24
N SER A 34 3.05 -7.71 -12.03
CA SER A 34 2.91 -7.57 -13.48
C SER A 34 2.48 -8.89 -14.12
N ARG A 35 1.36 -8.87 -14.85
CA ARG A 35 0.81 -10.02 -15.58
C ARG A 35 1.52 -10.27 -16.92
N LYS A 36 2.67 -9.64 -17.19
CA LYS A 36 3.43 -9.90 -18.41
C LYS A 36 3.85 -11.37 -18.41
N ALA A 37 3.30 -12.13 -19.37
CA ALA A 37 3.82 -13.46 -19.69
C ALA A 37 5.32 -13.31 -19.95
N LYS A 38 6.16 -14.04 -19.19
CA LYS A 38 7.59 -14.11 -19.48
C LYS A 38 7.72 -14.52 -20.95
N PRO A 39 8.56 -13.85 -21.77
CA PRO A 39 8.76 -14.28 -23.14
C PRO A 39 9.18 -15.75 -23.11
N ALA A 40 8.42 -16.61 -23.79
CA ALA A 40 8.83 -17.98 -24.02
C ALA A 40 10.15 -17.90 -24.80
N LYS A 41 11.21 -18.44 -24.18
CA LYS A 41 12.54 -18.50 -24.77
C LYS A 41 12.54 -19.34 -26.03
#